data_AF-A0A366ESU0-F1
#
_entry.id   AF-A0A366ESU0-F1
#
_cell.length_a   1.000
_cell.length_b   1.000
_cell.length_c   1.000
_cell.angle_alpha   90.00
_cell.angle_beta   90.00
_cell.angle_gamma   90.00
#
_symmetry.space_group_name_H-M   'P 1'
#
loop_
_entity.id
_entity.type
_entity.pdbx_description
1 polymer ?
#
loop_
_entity_poly.entity_id
_entity_poly.type
_entity_poly.pdbx_seq_one_letter_code
_entity_poly.pdbx_strand_id
1 'polypeptide(L)'
;MRIYLEGLVDQCHSRYHLRLLFPDNPFILHFDCGSDVYGIMISSKRCALLDDLSGDAHFVIEGMEETLVSLLSGEERLSQLIEDGSLAIRGGYRPLLFVESVLWLTRSREKEPIEV
;
A
#
# COMPACT_ATOMS: atom_id res chain seq x y z
N MET A 1 -6.13 3.20 -11.25
CA MET A 1 -5.93 3.08 -9.78
C MET A 1 -6.72 1.93 -9.11
N ARG A 2 -8.07 1.92 -9.10
CA ARG A 2 -8.89 0.98 -8.30
C ARG A 2 -8.54 -0.52 -8.45
N ILE A 3 -8.32 -0.99 -9.68
CA ILE A 3 -7.97 -2.41 -9.97
C ILE A 3 -6.66 -2.82 -9.26
N TYR A 4 -5.68 -1.92 -9.15
CA TYR A 4 -4.41 -2.19 -8.48
C TYR A 4 -4.58 -2.31 -6.96
N LEU A 5 -5.47 -1.50 -6.38
CA LEU A 5 -5.82 -1.58 -4.96
C LEU A 5 -6.63 -2.84 -4.64
N GLU A 6 -7.54 -3.24 -5.52
CA GLU A 6 -8.23 -4.53 -5.41
C GLU A 6 -7.23 -5.69 -5.43
N GLY A 7 -6.28 -5.66 -6.38
CA GLY A 7 -5.17 -6.61 -6.43
C GLY A 7 -4.35 -6.64 -5.13
N LEU A 8 -4.00 -5.48 -4.57
CA LEU A 8 -3.29 -5.37 -3.30
C LEU A 8 -4.08 -6.05 -2.15
N VAL A 9 -5.39 -5.79 -2.07
CA VAL A 9 -6.26 -6.40 -1.04
C VAL A 9 -6.36 -7.91 -1.22
N ASP A 10 -6.47 -8.41 -2.45
CA ASP A 10 -6.47 -9.83 -2.77
C ASP A 10 -5.14 -10.51 -2.37
N GLN A 11 -4.01 -9.84 -2.57
CA GLN A 11 -2.69 -10.31 -2.14
C GLN A 11 -2.58 -10.36 -0.60
N CYS A 12 -3.12 -9.35 0.09
CA CYS A 12 -3.23 -9.36 1.56
C CYS A 12 -4.09 -10.51 2.09
N HIS A 13 -5.13 -10.93 1.36
CA HIS A 13 -6.00 -12.04 1.77
C HIS A 13 -5.39 -13.41 1.48
N SER A 14 -4.76 -13.58 0.31
CA SER A 14 -4.19 -14.86 -0.13
C SER A 14 -2.94 -15.26 0.67
N ARG A 15 -2.17 -14.29 1.16
CA ARG A 15 -0.92 -14.53 1.89
C ARG A 15 -1.15 -14.51 3.40
N TYR A 16 -1.66 -15.62 3.94
CA TYR A 16 -2.03 -15.74 5.37
C TYR A 16 -0.91 -15.38 6.36
N HIS A 17 0.35 -15.59 5.98
CA HIS A 17 1.52 -15.26 6.80
C HIS A 17 1.68 -13.75 7.03
N LEU A 18 1.17 -12.91 6.12
CA LEU A 18 1.19 -11.45 6.29
C LEU A 18 0.30 -10.97 7.42
N ARG A 19 -0.71 -11.76 7.83
CA ARG A 19 -1.58 -11.41 8.96
C ARG A 19 -0.82 -11.23 10.27
N LEU A 20 0.34 -11.85 10.42
CA LEU A 20 1.21 -11.69 11.58
C LEU A 20 1.87 -10.31 11.65
N LEU A 21 2.00 -9.63 10.50
CA LEU A 21 2.52 -8.26 10.41
C LEU A 21 1.43 -7.22 10.58
N PHE A 22 0.18 -7.57 10.29
CA PHE A 22 -0.93 -6.63 10.29
C PHE A 22 -1.34 -6.28 11.72
N PRO A 23 -1.66 -5.00 11.97
CA PRO A 23 -2.10 -4.55 13.29
C PRO A 23 -3.49 -5.09 13.64
N ASP A 24 -3.77 -5.21 14.93
CA ASP A 24 -5.10 -5.61 15.42
C ASP A 24 -6.14 -4.51 15.23
N ASN A 25 -5.71 -3.25 15.36
CA ASN A 25 -6.53 -2.09 15.04
C ASN A 25 -6.44 -1.76 13.55
N PRO A 26 -7.56 -1.34 12.91
CA PRO A 26 -7.57 -0.94 11.51
C PRO A 26 -6.54 0.16 11.20
N PHE A 27 -5.59 -0.15 10.33
CA PHE A 27 -4.67 0.82 9.76
C PHE A 27 -5.26 1.36 8.46
N ILE A 28 -5.42 2.67 8.39
CA ILE A 28 -6.03 3.36 7.25
C ILE A 28 -4.94 4.01 6.39
N LEU A 29 -4.84 3.58 5.14
CA LEU A 29 -3.87 4.08 4.15
C LEU A 29 -4.62 4.78 3.01
N HIS A 30 -4.28 6.03 2.74
CA HIS A 30 -4.82 6.79 1.62
C HIS A 30 -3.80 6.96 0.51
N PHE A 31 -4.30 6.95 -0.72
CA PHE A 31 -3.58 7.23 -1.96
C PHE A 31 -4.24 8.44 -2.61
N ASP A 32 -3.54 9.57 -2.62
CA ASP A 32 -3.98 10.81 -3.22
C ASP A 32 -3.32 10.97 -4.59
N CYS A 33 -4.13 10.89 -5.65
CA CYS A 33 -3.69 11.03 -7.04
C CYS A 33 -3.86 12.48 -7.56
N GLY A 34 -4.20 13.43 -6.70
CA GLY A 34 -4.54 14.82 -7.04
C GLY A 34 -5.99 15.00 -7.50
N SER A 35 -6.48 14.17 -8.43
CA SER A 35 -7.89 14.22 -8.88
C SER A 35 -8.83 13.42 -7.99
N ASP A 36 -8.34 12.30 -7.47
CA ASP A 36 -9.10 11.31 -6.73
C ASP A 36 -8.27 10.81 -5.55
N VAL A 37 -8.97 10.51 -4.45
CA VAL A 37 -8.38 9.86 -3.29
C VAL A 37 -8.97 8.47 -3.17
N TYR A 38 -8.12 7.49 -2.91
CA TYR A 38 -8.50 6.11 -2.67
C TYR A 38 -8.01 5.69 -1.29
N GLY A 39 -8.75 4.81 -0.63
CA GLY A 39 -8.39 4.34 0.72
C GLY A 39 -8.45 2.84 0.82
N ILE A 40 -7.54 2.28 1.61
CA ILE A 40 -7.61 0.90 2.05
C ILE A 40 -7.49 0.83 3.57
N MET A 41 -8.16 -0.17 4.13
CA MET A 41 -8.03 -0.57 5.52
C MET A 41 -7.25 -1.88 5.57
N ILE A 42 -6.28 -1.97 6.47
CA ILE A 42 -5.49 -3.17 6.74
C ILE A 42 -5.58 -3.52 8.22
N SER A 43 -5.92 -4.77 8.52
CA SER A 43 -5.88 -5.31 9.88
C SER A 43 -5.65 -6.83 9.85
N SER A 44 -5.26 -7.40 10.99
CA SER A 44 -5.12 -8.86 11.18
C SER A 44 -6.41 -9.63 10.86
N LYS A 45 -7.57 -8.98 10.98
CA LYS A 45 -8.90 -9.56 10.72
C LYS A 45 -9.33 -9.44 9.26
N ARG A 46 -9.10 -8.28 8.64
CA ARG A 46 -9.60 -7.94 7.31
C ARG A 46 -8.74 -6.87 6.65
N CYS A 47 -8.54 -7.02 5.35
CA CYS A 47 -8.14 -5.93 4.45
C CYS A 47 -9.29 -5.59 3.50
N ALA A 48 -9.54 -4.32 3.20
CA ALA A 48 -10.60 -3.91 2.27
C ALA A 48 -10.32 -2.53 1.67
N LEU A 49 -10.88 -2.27 0.49
CA LEU A 49 -11.01 -0.91 -0.02
C LEU A 49 -12.06 -0.16 0.82
N LEU A 50 -11.86 1.15 0.97
CA LEU A 50 -12.78 2.04 1.66
C LEU A 50 -13.67 2.72 0.62
N ASP A 51 -14.99 2.60 0.81
CA ASP A 51 -15.99 3.34 0.03
C ASP A 51 -16.20 4.78 0.57
N ASP A 52 -15.84 5.00 1.84
CA ASP A 52 -15.91 6.29 2.52
C ASP A 52 -14.56 6.64 3.14
N LEU A 53 -14.08 7.85 2.85
CA LEU A 53 -12.78 8.39 3.26
C LEU A 53 -12.92 9.46 4.35
N SER A 54 -14.09 9.56 5.00
CA SER A 54 -14.36 10.57 6.04
C SER A 54 -13.54 10.42 7.32
N GLY A 55 -12.72 9.35 7.46
CA GLY A 55 -11.88 9.09 8.62
C GLY A 55 -10.46 9.61 8.48
N ASP A 56 -9.78 9.82 9.60
CA ASP A 56 -8.37 10.20 9.61
C ASP A 56 -7.48 9.05 9.09
N ALA A 57 -6.70 9.35 8.05
CA ALA A 57 -5.71 8.42 7.53
C ALA A 57 -4.53 8.30 8.50
N HIS A 58 -4.07 7.06 8.74
CA HIS A 58 -2.83 6.83 9.49
C HIS A 58 -1.60 7.12 8.64
N PHE A 59 -1.74 6.97 7.32
CA PHE A 59 -0.71 7.25 6.34
C PHE A 59 -1.33 7.68 5.03
N VAL A 60 -0.71 8.65 4.35
CA VAL A 60 -1.11 9.14 3.04
C VAL A 60 0.10 9.09 2.12
N ILE A 61 -0.10 8.57 0.91
CA ILE A 61 0.85 8.62 -0.19
C ILE A 61 0.25 9.52 -1.27
N GLU A 62 0.97 10.57 -1.65
CA GLU A 62 0.52 11.59 -2.60
C GLU A 62 1.44 11.59 -3.81
N GLY A 63 0.88 11.57 -5.02
CA GLY A 63 1.65 11.56 -6.25
C GLY A 63 0.81 11.44 -7.51
N MET A 64 1.45 11.32 -8.66
CA MET A 64 0.73 11.08 -9.92
C MET A 64 0.19 9.64 -9.96
N GLU A 65 -0.94 9.44 -10.63
CA GLU A 65 -1.56 8.12 -10.76
C GLU A 65 -0.57 7.08 -11.32
N GLU A 66 0.23 7.45 -12.32
CA GLU A 66 1.22 6.58 -12.97
C GLU A 66 2.28 6.08 -11.97
N THR A 67 2.81 6.97 -11.13
CA THR A 67 3.79 6.65 -10.09
C THR A 67 3.20 5.77 -8.98
N LEU A 68 1.95 6.02 -8.60
CA LEU A 68 1.25 5.19 -7.64
C LEU A 68 0.94 3.80 -8.21
N VAL A 69 0.70 3.71 -9.52
CA VAL A 69 0.54 2.42 -10.21
C VAL A 69 1.86 1.64 -10.24
N SER A 70 3.00 2.27 -10.54
CA SER A 70 4.31 1.59 -10.51
C SER A 70 4.68 1.09 -9.11
N LEU A 71 4.29 1.84 -8.08
CA LEU A 71 4.40 1.42 -6.69
C LEU A 71 3.52 0.19 -6.38
N LEU A 72 2.24 0.23 -6.77
CA LEU A 72 1.28 -0.84 -6.46
C LEU A 72 1.50 -2.11 -7.28
N SER A 73 2.06 -2.00 -8.50
CA SER A 73 2.51 -3.16 -9.27
C SER A 73 3.77 -3.80 -8.66
N GLY A 74 4.52 -3.04 -7.85
CA GLY A 74 5.77 -3.45 -7.23
C GLY A 74 6.96 -3.36 -8.17
N GLU A 75 6.84 -2.57 -9.25
CA GLU A 75 7.95 -2.18 -10.13
C GLU A 75 8.94 -1.29 -9.38
N GLU A 76 8.43 -0.39 -8.53
CA GLU A 76 9.21 0.55 -7.75
C GLU A 76 8.91 0.44 -6.25
N ARG A 77 9.89 0.85 -5.42
CA ARG A 77 9.74 0.85 -3.95
C ARG A 77 9.28 2.21 -3.46
N LEU A 78 8.50 2.25 -2.37
CA LEU A 78 8.04 3.52 -1.80
C LEU A 78 9.22 4.39 -1.36
N SER A 79 10.24 3.79 -0.75
CA SER A 79 11.43 4.54 -0.32
C SER A 79 12.15 5.19 -1.49
N GLN A 80 12.27 4.50 -2.62
CA GLN A 80 12.94 5.01 -3.82
C GLN A 80 12.17 6.20 -4.40
N LEU A 81 10.86 6.07 -4.51
CA LEU A 81 9.95 7.10 -5.03
C LEU A 81 9.83 8.32 -4.11
N ILE A 82 10.09 8.16 -2.81
CA ILE A 82 10.19 9.29 -1.88
C ILE A 82 11.54 9.99 -2.06
N GLU A 83 12.63 9.23 -2.17
CA GLU A 83 13.99 9.76 -2.30
C GLU A 83 14.21 10.54 -3.59
N ASP A 84 13.60 10.10 -4.70
CA ASP A 84 13.66 10.80 -6.00
C ASP A 84 12.66 11.97 -6.11
N GLY A 85 11.77 12.12 -5.12
CA GLY A 85 10.78 13.20 -5.04
C GLY A 85 9.52 12.97 -5.88
N SER A 86 9.31 11.77 -6.42
CA SER A 86 8.12 11.43 -7.23
C SER A 86 6.86 11.22 -6.38
N LEU A 87 7.03 10.81 -5.12
CA LEU A 87 5.96 10.67 -4.13
C LEU A 87 6.22 11.52 -2.90
N ALA A 88 5.17 12.16 -2.40
CA ALA A 88 5.14 12.74 -1.07
C ALA A 88 4.38 11.82 -0.11
N ILE A 89 4.71 11.89 1.18
CA ILE A 89 4.02 11.11 2.21
C ILE A 89 3.59 11.97 3.38
N ARG A 90 2.50 11.58 4.04
CA ARG A 90 2.09 12.11 5.34
C ARG A 90 1.87 10.98 6.32
N GLY A 91 2.54 11.05 7.46
CA GLY A 91 2.42 10.07 8.53
C GLY A 91 3.75 9.84 9.25
N GLY A 92 3.72 9.02 10.30
CA GLY A 92 4.92 8.72 11.08
C GLY A 92 5.85 7.72 10.40
N TYR A 93 7.09 7.64 10.91
CA TYR A 93 8.10 6.68 10.44
C TYR A 93 7.66 5.20 10.60
N ARG A 94 6.96 4.86 11.69
CA ARG A 94 6.44 3.51 11.91
C ARG A 94 5.40 3.11 10.85
N PRO A 95 4.36 3.93 10.58
CA PRO A 95 3.49 3.76 9.41
C PRO A 95 4.25 3.57 8.09
N LEU A 96 5.27 4.38 7.81
CA LEU A 96 6.07 4.24 6.59
C LEU A 96 6.70 2.85 6.46
N LEU A 97 7.39 2.37 7.50
CA LEU A 97 8.02 1.04 7.49
C LEU A 97 7.00 -0.09 7.31
N PHE A 98 5.84 0.06 7.93
CA PHE A 98 4.75 -0.90 7.79
C PHE A 98 4.23 -0.93 6.35
N VAL A 99 3.91 0.23 5.79
CA VAL A 99 3.38 0.36 4.43
C VAL A 99 4.38 -0.16 3.39
N GLU A 100 5.65 0.22 3.48
CA GLU A 100 6.72 -0.32 2.61
C GLU A 100 6.79 -1.85 2.68
N SER A 101 6.74 -2.40 3.89
CA SER A 101 6.74 -3.87 4.09
C SER A 101 5.54 -4.52 3.44
N VAL A 102 4.34 -3.96 3.59
CA VAL A 102 3.11 -4.49 2.99
C VAL A 102 3.21 -4.44 1.47
N LEU A 103 3.56 -3.30 0.88
CA LEU A 103 3.68 -3.13 -0.58
C LEU A 103 4.71 -4.10 -1.16
N TRP A 104 5.88 -4.22 -0.52
CA TRP A 104 6.91 -5.16 -0.95
C TRP A 104 6.50 -6.63 -0.86
N LEU A 105 5.72 -6.98 0.16
CA LEU A 105 5.25 -8.35 0.41
C LEU A 105 3.99 -8.71 -0.35
N THR A 106 3.33 -7.75 -1.01
CA THR A 106 2.11 -7.95 -1.79
C THR A 106 2.33 -7.78 -3.28
N ARG A 107 3.52 -7.33 -3.71
CA ARG A 107 3.89 -7.24 -5.12
C ARG A 107 3.55 -8.51 -5.91
N SER A 108 3.00 -8.29 -7.09
CA SER A 108 2.70 -9.32 -8.08
C SER A 108 3.98 -9.67 -8.81
N ARG A 109 4.90 -10.39 -8.15
CA ARG A 109 6.09 -10.93 -8.83
C ARG A 109 5.62 -11.92 -9.90
N GLU A 110 5.75 -11.57 -11.18
CA GLU A 110 6.24 -12.59 -12.11
C GLU A 110 7.57 -13.10 -11.53
N LYS A 111 7.66 -14.42 -11.41
CA LYS A 111 8.71 -15.17 -10.73
C LYS A 111 10.11 -14.58 -10.98
N GLU A 112 10.69 -13.90 -10.00
CA GLU A 112 12.14 -13.96 -9.85
C GLU A 112 12.45 -15.27 -9.10
N PRO A 113 13.11 -16.25 -9.74
CA PRO A 113 13.57 -17.42 -9.04
C PRO A 113 14.51 -16.97 -7.93
N ILE A 114 14.23 -17.43 -6.72
CA ILE A 114 15.16 -17.33 -5.62
C ILE A 114 16.24 -18.37 -5.95
N GLU A 115 17.39 -17.94 -6.46
CA GLU A 115 18.56 -18.82 -6.49
C GLU A 115 19.00 -19.02 -5.02
N VAL A 116 18.91 -20.27 -4.57
CA VAL A 116 19.43 -20.75 -3.28
C VAL A 116 20.74 -21.46 -3.54
#